data_AF-J3DJ84-F1
#
_entry.id   AF-J3DJ84-F1
#
_cell.length_a   1.000
_cell.length_b   1.000
_cell.length_c   1.000
_cell.angle_alpha   90.00
_cell.angle_beta   90.00
_cell.angle_gamma   90.00
#
_symmetry.space_group_name_H-M   'P 1'
#
loop_
_entity.id
_entity.type
_entity.pdbx_description
1 polymer ?
#
loop_
_entity_poly.entity_id
_entity_poly.type
_entity_poly.pdbx_seq_one_letter_code
_entity_poly.pdbx_strand_id
1 'polypeptide(L)'
;MDPLKCLISLGLMEWSTILLGFGKGWVGREDIIEYALSQLLNGSESEDVAVLAGGMCLSDEELLGLASKQIKISDDVADMDKWRLAFLLCIDLSGDSDEHKIDRLQEAYADFGYPEDMALCSIYSQGNACPLVVMREVVEKLKAQFFID
;
A
#
# COMPACT_ATOMS: atom_id res chain seq x y z
N MET A 1 -9.30 2.72 8.65
CA MET A 1 -7.99 2.07 8.78
C MET A 1 -7.08 2.74 7.76
N ASP A 2 -5.80 2.89 8.09
CA ASP A 2 -4.80 3.51 7.22
C ASP A 2 -4.18 2.45 6.28
N PRO A 3 -3.95 2.73 4.98
CA PRO A 3 -3.45 1.73 4.02
C PRO A 3 -2.08 1.14 4.39
N LEU A 4 -1.15 1.94 4.94
CA LEU A 4 0.15 1.45 5.40
C LEU A 4 -0.04 0.44 6.54
N LYS A 5 -0.86 0.78 7.54
CA LYS A 5 -1.18 -0.12 8.65
C LYS A 5 -1.86 -1.41 8.19
N CYS A 6 -2.72 -1.31 7.16
CA CYS A 6 -3.35 -2.47 6.56
C CYS A 6 -2.31 -3.40 5.94
N LEU A 7 -1.37 -2.89 5.13
CA LEU A 7 -0.28 -3.68 4.56
C LEU A 7 0.58 -4.38 5.62
N ILE A 8 0.93 -3.67 6.69
CA ILE A 8 1.70 -4.24 7.80
C ILE A 8 0.91 -5.39 8.44
N SER A 9 -0.39 -5.21 8.71
CA SER A 9 -1.22 -6.24 9.32
C SER A 9 -1.41 -7.48 8.44
N LEU A 10 -1.35 -7.32 7.12
CA LEU A 10 -1.43 -8.41 6.15
C LEU A 10 -0.07 -9.10 5.93
N GLY A 11 1.02 -8.61 6.55
CA GLY A 11 2.37 -9.13 6.32
C GLY A 11 2.90 -8.85 4.91
N LEU A 12 2.31 -7.89 4.19
CA LEU A 12 2.69 -7.55 2.82
C LEU A 12 3.71 -6.42 2.73
N MET A 13 4.02 -5.77 3.86
CA MET A 13 4.96 -4.67 3.88
C MET A 13 6.40 -5.16 3.70
N GLU A 14 7.05 -4.69 2.64
CA GLU A 14 8.46 -4.93 2.33
C GLU A 14 9.17 -3.59 2.02
N TRP A 15 10.50 -3.60 1.96
CA TRP A 15 11.28 -2.39 1.64
C TRP A 15 10.96 -1.81 0.26
N SER A 16 10.67 -2.64 -0.74
CA SER A 16 10.24 -2.17 -2.06
C SER A 16 8.84 -1.56 -1.99
N THR A 17 7.93 -2.18 -1.25
CA THR A 17 6.55 -1.70 -1.06
C THR A 17 6.52 -0.33 -0.37
N ILE A 18 7.27 -0.12 0.71
CA ILE A 18 7.28 1.18 1.41
C ILE A 18 7.93 2.29 0.57
N LEU A 19 8.99 1.97 -0.17
CA LEU A 19 9.66 2.94 -1.04
C LEU A 19 8.80 3.34 -2.24
N LEU A 20 8.04 2.40 -2.81
CA LEU A 20 7.04 2.70 -3.82
C LEU A 20 5.98 3.67 -3.26
N GLY A 21 5.48 3.39 -2.04
CA GLY A 21 4.53 4.28 -1.37
C GLY A 21 5.10 5.69 -1.15
N PHE A 22 6.38 5.79 -0.81
CA PHE A 22 7.05 7.09 -0.64
C PHE A 22 7.12 7.85 -1.96
N GLY A 23 7.52 7.17 -3.04
CA GLY A 23 7.55 7.76 -4.38
C GLY A 23 6.17 8.23 -4.89
N LYS A 24 5.09 7.62 -4.39
CA LYS A 24 3.70 8.01 -4.65
C LYS A 24 3.16 9.08 -3.69
N GLY A 25 3.88 9.40 -2.63
CA GLY A 25 3.43 10.32 -1.57
C GLY A 25 2.38 9.72 -0.64
N TRP A 26 2.20 8.40 -0.63
CA TRP A 26 1.29 7.70 0.27
C TRP A 26 1.87 7.48 1.66
N VAL A 27 3.20 7.48 1.76
CA VAL A 27 3.92 7.40 3.05
C VAL A 27 4.93 8.52 3.15
N GLY A 28 5.15 8.97 4.38
CA GLY A 28 6.15 9.97 4.72
C GLY A 28 7.47 9.34 5.12
N ARG A 29 8.41 10.23 5.46
CA ARG A 29 9.71 9.86 6.01
C ARG A 29 9.58 9.13 7.34
N GLU A 30 8.67 9.60 8.19
CA GLU A 30 8.41 9.05 9.51
C GLU A 30 7.97 7.58 9.42
N ASP A 31 7.15 7.24 8.42
CA ASP A 31 6.71 5.86 8.18
C ASP A 31 7.87 4.93 7.83
N ILE A 32 8.86 5.40 7.05
CA ILE A 32 10.07 4.63 6.73
C ILE A 32 10.88 4.36 8.00
N ILE A 33 11.02 5.37 8.86
CA ILE A 33 11.75 5.25 10.14
C ILE A 33 11.01 4.28 11.07
N GLU A 34 9.69 4.41 11.20
CA GLU A 34 8.86 3.49 12.00
C GLU A 34 8.93 2.05 11.48
N TYR A 35 8.91 1.88 10.16
CA TYR A 35 9.09 0.56 9.56
C TYR A 35 10.48 -0.03 9.86
N ALA A 36 11.55 0.78 9.76
CA ALA A 36 12.90 0.36 10.14
C ALA A 36 12.98 -0.07 11.61
N LEU A 37 12.37 0.71 12.51
CA LEU A 37 12.26 0.38 13.94
C LEU A 37 11.55 -0.96 14.15
N SER A 38 10.45 -1.20 13.44
CA SER A 38 9.71 -2.46 13.53
C SER A 38 10.57 -3.65 13.11
N GLN A 39 11.42 -3.50 12.08
CA GLN A 39 12.33 -4.55 11.62
C GLN A 39 13.39 -4.88 12.68
N LEU A 40 13.94 -3.88 13.37
CA LEU A 40 14.88 -4.11 14.47
C LEU A 40 14.23 -4.82 15.65
N LEU A 41 13.03 -4.38 16.04
CA LEU A 41 12.28 -5.01 17.13
C LEU A 41 11.93 -6.47 16.80
N ASN A 42 11.78 -6.79 15.51
CA ASN A 42 11.55 -8.14 15.01
C ASN A 42 12.85 -8.94 14.75
N GLY A 43 14.01 -8.42 15.18
CA GLY A 43 15.29 -9.15 15.18
C GLY A 43 16.16 -8.96 13.94
N SER A 44 15.95 -7.91 13.14
CA SER A 44 16.89 -7.56 12.07
C SER A 44 18.25 -7.17 12.64
N GLU A 45 19.32 -7.79 12.14
CA GLU A 45 20.72 -7.49 12.51
C GLU A 45 21.41 -6.56 11.51
N SER A 46 20.67 -5.98 10.57
CA SER A 46 21.22 -5.09 9.54
C SER A 46 21.61 -3.73 10.14
N GLU A 47 22.89 -3.36 10.01
CA GLU A 47 23.40 -2.04 10.43
C GLU A 47 22.70 -0.90 9.69
N ASP A 48 22.44 -1.06 8.39
CA ASP A 48 21.70 -0.08 7.60
C ASP A 48 20.29 0.15 8.16
N VAL A 49 19.62 -0.91 8.64
CA VAL A 49 18.30 -0.81 9.28
C VAL A 49 18.41 -0.09 10.63
N ALA A 50 19.49 -0.32 11.39
CA ALA A 50 19.76 0.42 12.62
C ALA A 50 19.95 1.92 12.36
N VAL A 51 20.67 2.27 11.29
CA VAL A 51 20.87 3.67 10.88
C VAL A 51 19.55 4.30 10.42
N LEU A 52 18.74 3.59 9.63
CA LEU A 52 17.41 4.05 9.20
C LEU A 52 16.48 4.34 10.37
N ALA A 53 16.45 3.45 11.37
CA ALA A 53 15.64 3.62 12.58
C ALA A 53 16.06 4.84 13.43
N GLY A 54 17.35 5.21 13.40
CA GLY A 54 17.88 6.44 14.00
C GLY A 54 17.82 7.66 13.07
N GLY A 55 17.21 7.53 11.89
CA GLY A 55 17.42 8.38 10.73
C GLY A 55 16.85 9.79 10.78
N MET A 56 16.45 10.34 11.94
CA MET A 56 15.85 11.68 12.01
C MET A 56 16.74 12.80 11.42
N CYS A 57 18.06 12.60 11.43
CA CYS A 57 19.02 13.58 10.90
C CYS A 57 19.50 13.28 9.46
N LEU A 58 19.08 12.17 8.86
CA LEU A 58 19.46 11.87 7.47
C LEU A 58 18.76 12.85 6.52
N SER A 59 19.35 13.16 5.38
CA SER A 59 18.61 13.72 4.25
C SER A 59 17.63 12.68 3.66
N ASP A 60 16.70 13.12 2.82
CA ASP A 60 15.81 12.19 2.11
C ASP A 60 16.61 11.29 1.14
N GLU A 61 17.63 11.83 0.49
CA GLU A 61 18.50 11.06 -0.41
C GLU A 61 19.25 9.94 0.33
N GLU A 62 19.81 10.23 1.50
CA GLU A 62 20.48 9.21 2.32
C GLU A 62 19.51 8.15 2.85
N LEU A 63 18.33 8.57 3.32
CA LEU A 63 17.29 7.67 3.80
C LEU A 63 16.86 6.70 2.68
N LEU A 64 16.54 7.24 1.50
CA LEU A 64 16.14 6.45 0.35
C LEU A 64 17.27 5.55 -0.15
N GLY A 65 18.50 6.04 -0.15
CA GLY A 65 19.67 5.25 -0.54
C GLY A 65 19.90 4.05 0.38
N LEU A 66 19.75 4.22 1.69
CA LEU A 66 19.86 3.12 2.66
C LEU A 66 18.70 2.13 2.56
N ALA A 67 17.46 2.63 2.47
CA ALA A 67 16.28 1.79 2.33
C ALA A 67 16.32 0.96 1.03
N SER A 68 16.80 1.56 -0.06
CA SER A 68 16.90 0.88 -1.36
C SER A 68 17.88 -0.29 -1.32
N LYS A 69 18.95 -0.21 -0.52
CA LYS A 69 19.89 -1.34 -0.33
C LYS A 69 19.25 -2.55 0.37
N GLN A 70 18.15 -2.34 1.10
CA GLN A 70 17.45 -3.43 1.78
C GLN A 70 16.48 -4.18 0.84
N ILE A 71 16.25 -3.67 -0.37
CA ILE A 71 15.44 -4.35 -1.38
C ILE A 71 16.21 -5.56 -1.91
N LYS A 72 15.66 -6.76 -1.68
CA LYS A 72 16.22 -8.00 -2.22
C LYS A 72 15.69 -8.29 -3.63
N ILE A 73 14.38 -8.10 -3.81
CA ILE A 73 13.64 -8.30 -5.05
C ILE A 73 12.63 -7.16 -5.10
N SER A 74 12.52 -6.51 -6.27
CA SER A 74 11.47 -5.53 -6.54
C SER A 74 10.60 -6.03 -7.69
N ASP A 75 9.30 -5.99 -7.49
CA ASP A 75 8.31 -6.17 -8.53
C ASP A 75 7.28 -5.04 -8.35
N ASP A 76 7.48 -3.95 -9.09
CA ASP A 76 6.66 -2.76 -8.98
C ASP A 76 5.18 -3.06 -9.25
N VAL A 77 4.87 -4.04 -10.10
CA VAL A 77 3.49 -4.45 -10.39
C VAL A 77 2.88 -5.10 -9.16
N ALA A 78 3.61 -6.06 -8.57
CA ALA A 78 3.16 -6.71 -7.34
C ALA A 78 3.07 -5.71 -6.16
N ASP A 79 4.03 -4.79 -6.02
CA ASP A 79 4.02 -3.79 -4.96
C ASP A 79 2.87 -2.78 -5.12
N MET A 80 2.55 -2.39 -6.35
CA MET A 80 1.34 -1.61 -6.65
C MET A 80 0.07 -2.39 -6.29
N ASP A 81 0.00 -3.69 -6.61
CA ASP A 81 -1.15 -4.54 -6.28
C ASP A 81 -1.35 -4.70 -4.77
N LYS A 82 -0.27 -4.80 -3.99
CA LYS A 82 -0.32 -4.80 -2.52
C LYS A 82 -0.98 -3.51 -2.01
N TRP A 83 -0.49 -2.36 -2.45
CA TRP A 83 -1.07 -1.06 -2.07
C TRP A 83 -2.53 -0.97 -2.46
N ARG A 84 -2.86 -1.39 -3.67
CA ARG A 84 -4.22 -1.40 -4.18
C ARG A 84 -5.15 -2.20 -3.28
N LEU A 85 -4.74 -3.41 -2.90
CA LEU A 85 -5.49 -4.24 -1.96
C LEU A 85 -5.73 -3.51 -0.63
N ALA A 86 -4.69 -2.89 -0.07
CA ALA A 86 -4.79 -2.17 1.20
C ALA A 86 -5.75 -0.98 1.15
N PHE A 87 -5.69 -0.16 0.08
CA PHE A 87 -6.62 0.94 -0.13
C PHE A 87 -8.06 0.45 -0.25
N LEU A 88 -8.30 -0.59 -1.05
CA LEU A 88 -9.63 -1.16 -1.23
C LEU A 88 -10.21 -1.75 0.06
N LEU A 89 -9.40 -2.48 0.83
CA LEU A 89 -9.81 -2.99 2.14
C LEU A 89 -10.13 -1.85 3.11
N CYS A 90 -9.35 -0.77 3.10
CA CYS A 90 -9.60 0.39 3.95
C CYS A 90 -10.90 1.13 3.58
N ILE A 91 -11.34 1.05 2.33
CA ILE A 91 -12.66 1.55 1.88
C ILE A 91 -13.77 0.58 2.29
N ASP A 92 -13.63 -0.72 2.00
CA ASP A 92 -14.67 -1.72 2.28
C ASP A 92 -14.97 -1.82 3.78
N LEU A 93 -13.92 -1.84 4.61
CA LEU A 93 -14.01 -1.95 6.06
C LEU A 93 -14.31 -0.61 6.75
N SER A 94 -14.42 0.51 6.03
CA SER A 94 -14.78 1.77 6.67
C SER A 94 -16.25 1.74 7.12
N GLY A 95 -16.55 2.52 8.15
CA GLY A 95 -17.93 2.76 8.60
C GLY A 95 -18.66 3.82 7.78
N ASP A 96 -18.12 4.19 6.61
CA ASP A 96 -18.68 5.24 5.76
C ASP A 96 -19.96 4.76 5.06
N SER A 97 -20.78 5.71 4.60
CA SER A 97 -21.90 5.42 3.72
C SER A 97 -21.42 4.88 2.37
N ASP A 98 -22.29 4.15 1.66
CA ASP A 98 -21.95 3.62 0.34
C ASP A 98 -21.55 4.73 -0.64
N GLU A 99 -22.21 5.90 -0.58
CA GLU A 99 -21.88 7.07 -1.40
C GLU A 99 -20.45 7.54 -1.15
N HIS A 100 -20.07 7.74 0.12
CA HIS A 100 -18.71 8.16 0.45
C HIS A 100 -17.66 7.08 0.12
N LYS A 101 -18.00 5.79 0.23
CA LYS A 101 -17.12 4.70 -0.21
C LYS A 101 -16.88 4.75 -1.71
N ILE A 102 -17.90 5.06 -2.49
CA ILE A 102 -17.80 5.20 -3.94
C ILE A 102 -16.92 6.40 -4.31
N ASP A 103 -17.08 7.54 -3.63
CA ASP A 103 -16.23 8.71 -3.87
C ASP A 103 -14.76 8.41 -3.60
N ARG A 104 -14.46 7.84 -2.43
CA ARG A 104 -13.10 7.41 -2.06
C ARG A 104 -12.53 6.35 -3.02
N LEU A 105 -13.40 5.50 -3.56
CA LEU A 105 -13.01 4.54 -4.59
C LEU A 105 -12.58 5.24 -5.88
N GLN A 106 -13.28 6.28 -6.32
CA GLN A 106 -12.87 7.05 -7.51
C GLN A 106 -11.57 7.81 -7.28
N GLU A 107 -11.37 8.39 -6.08
CA GLU A 107 -10.12 9.06 -5.70
C GLU A 107 -8.93 8.09 -5.75
N ALA A 108 -9.09 6.90 -5.14
CA ALA A 108 -8.08 5.86 -5.23
C ALA A 108 -7.79 5.50 -6.70
N TYR A 109 -8.79 5.43 -7.58
CA TYR A 109 -8.53 5.06 -8.98
C TYR A 109 -7.69 6.09 -9.71
N ALA A 110 -7.91 7.36 -9.42
CA ALA A 110 -7.09 8.43 -9.98
C ALA A 110 -5.63 8.30 -9.54
N ASP A 111 -5.38 8.01 -8.25
CA ASP A 111 -4.02 7.83 -7.70
C ASP A 111 -3.29 6.63 -8.31
N PHE A 112 -4.03 5.58 -8.64
CA PHE A 112 -3.51 4.36 -9.26
C PHE A 112 -3.45 4.43 -10.80
N GLY A 113 -3.89 5.54 -11.42
CA GLY A 113 -3.82 5.74 -12.86
C GLY A 113 -4.85 4.94 -13.66
N TYR A 114 -6.02 4.65 -13.09
CA TYR A 114 -7.15 3.95 -13.72
C TYR A 114 -6.83 2.54 -14.26
N PRO A 115 -6.44 1.58 -13.42
CA PRO A 115 -6.18 0.21 -13.87
C PRO A 115 -7.46 -0.47 -14.39
N GLU A 116 -7.30 -1.36 -15.37
CA GLU A 116 -8.43 -1.93 -16.14
C GLU A 116 -9.45 -2.70 -15.29
N ASP A 117 -9.00 -3.47 -14.31
CA ASP A 117 -9.86 -4.23 -13.39
C ASP A 117 -10.64 -3.31 -12.44
N MET A 118 -10.07 -2.16 -12.08
CA MET A 118 -10.76 -1.13 -11.31
C MET A 118 -11.72 -0.30 -12.16
N ALA A 119 -11.46 -0.08 -13.44
CA ALA A 119 -12.35 0.68 -14.32
C ALA A 119 -13.80 0.14 -14.34
N LEU A 120 -13.97 -1.17 -14.08
CA LEU A 120 -15.27 -1.82 -13.96
C LEU A 120 -16.08 -1.39 -12.72
N CYS A 121 -15.43 -0.87 -11.68
CA CYS A 121 -16.08 -0.36 -10.48
C CYS A 121 -16.36 1.15 -10.54
N SER A 122 -16.19 1.80 -11.70
CA SER A 122 -16.59 3.20 -11.84
C SER A 122 -18.11 3.35 -11.89
N ILE A 123 -18.64 4.46 -11.36
CA ILE A 123 -20.05 4.86 -11.57
C ILE A 123 -20.36 5.11 -13.06
N TYR A 124 -19.33 5.29 -13.88
CA TYR A 124 -19.43 5.45 -15.33
C TYR A 124 -19.24 4.15 -16.10
N SER A 125 -18.99 3.03 -15.41
CA SER A 125 -18.90 1.74 -16.08
C SER A 125 -20.25 1.45 -16.73
N GLN A 126 -20.23 0.97 -17.97
CA GLN A 126 -21.46 0.62 -18.72
C GLN A 126 -22.12 -0.66 -18.16
N GLY A 127 -21.70 -1.12 -16.97
CA GLY A 127 -22.22 -2.30 -16.30
C GLY A 127 -23.40 -1.97 -15.39
N ASN A 128 -24.30 -2.94 -15.20
CA ASN A 128 -25.42 -2.82 -14.25
C ASN A 128 -25.03 -3.18 -12.80
N ALA A 129 -23.75 -3.45 -12.53
CA ALA A 129 -23.28 -3.89 -11.23
C ALA A 129 -22.94 -2.69 -10.32
N CYS A 130 -23.28 -2.81 -9.03
CA CYS A 130 -22.90 -1.81 -8.03
C CYS A 130 -21.37 -1.73 -7.92
N PRO A 131 -20.75 -0.53 -8.00
CA PRO A 131 -19.31 -0.33 -7.81
C PRO A 131 -18.68 -1.07 -6.63
N LEU A 132 -19.35 -1.06 -5.48
CA LEU A 132 -18.84 -1.70 -4.26
C LEU A 132 -18.88 -3.23 -4.34
N VAL A 133 -19.77 -3.81 -5.15
CA VAL A 133 -19.79 -5.26 -5.40
C VAL A 133 -18.58 -5.66 -6.25
N VAL A 134 -18.34 -4.94 -7.35
CA VAL A 134 -17.18 -5.20 -8.23
C VAL A 134 -15.87 -4.97 -7.48
N MET A 135 -15.80 -3.93 -6.65
CA MET A 135 -14.65 -3.67 -5.77
C MET A 135 -14.32 -4.87 -4.89
N ARG A 136 -15.33 -5.53 -4.29
CA ARG A 136 -15.10 -6.73 -3.47
C ARG A 136 -14.58 -7.91 -4.29
N GLU A 137 -15.02 -8.08 -5.53
CA GLU A 137 -14.46 -9.10 -6.43
C GLU A 137 -12.98 -8.84 -6.73
N VAL A 138 -12.61 -7.58 -6.92
CA VAL A 138 -11.20 -7.18 -7.08
C VAL A 138 -10.40 -7.46 -5.81
N VAL A 139 -10.95 -7.14 -4.63
CA VAL A 139 -10.32 -7.46 -3.33
C VAL A 139 -10.04 -8.95 -3.21
N GLU A 140 -11.03 -9.80 -3.50
CA GLU A 140 -10.87 -11.26 -3.40
C GLU A 140 -9.84 -11.80 -4.41
N LYS A 141 -9.81 -11.26 -5.64
CA LYS A 141 -8.78 -11.60 -6.62
C LYS A 141 -7.38 -11.23 -6.13
N LEU A 142 -7.22 -10.03 -5.58
CA LEU A 142 -5.94 -9.55 -5.05
C LEU A 142 -5.49 -10.33 -3.82
N LYS A 143 -6.41 -10.66 -2.91
CA LYS A 143 -6.13 -11.55 -1.77
C LYS A 143 -5.62 -12.92 -2.24
N ALA A 144 -6.28 -13.52 -3.22
CA ALA A 144 -5.87 -14.81 -3.78
C ALA A 144 -4.46 -14.76 -4.41
N GLN A 145 -4.09 -13.65 -5.04
CA GLN A 145 -2.74 -13.43 -5.60
C GLN A 145 -1.65 -13.43 -4.51
N PHE A 146 -1.97 -12.95 -3.31
CA PHE A 146 -1.04 -12.86 -2.18
C PHE A 146 -1.24 -13.94 -1.10
N PHE A 147 -2.08 -14.95 -1.38
CA PHE A 147 -2.39 -16.04 -0.43
C PHE A 147 -2.93 -15.53 0.92
N ILE A 148 -3.77 -14.49 0.88
CA ILE A 148 -4.46 -13.93 2.04
C ILE A 148 -5.88 -14.53 2.10
N ASP A 149 -6.28 -15.03 3.27
CA ASP A 149 -7.63 -15.53 3.56
C ASP A 149 -8.63 -14.39 3.89
#